data_AF-A0A9D5ZGG4-F1
#
_entry.id   AF-A0A9D5ZGG4-F1
#
_cell.length_a   1.000
_cell.length_b   1.000
_cell.length_c   1.000
_cell.angle_alpha   90.00
_cell.angle_beta   90.00
_cell.angle_gamma   90.00
#
_symmetry.space_group_name_H-M   'P 1'
#
loop_
_entity.id
_entity.type
_entity.pdbx_description
1 polymer ?
#
loop_
_entity_poly.entity_id
_entity_poly.type
_entity_poly.pdbx_seq_one_letter_code
_entity_poly.pdbx_strand_id
1 'polypeptide(L)'
;MFSADYGEARRRFLEACRKAGATPVSHDHPDLGPRGETLATDSVWFGPEDAATVLVLISATHGVEGFCGSAAQTAWIESGGWKALPPDAAVLVIHALNPFGFAWLRRVTGEGVDLNRNFIDFTGALPTNPGYAELADDLLPDALDPQTLAAADARLAAYAERHGETAYEIAVSGGQYTHPDGLFYGGAGPTPARLAVEGLIHRHRL
;
A
#
# COMPACT_ATOMS: atom_id res chain seq x y z
N MET A 1 3.26 20.31 6.24
CA MET A 1 2.24 19.23 6.31
C MET A 1 2.89 17.89 6.00
N PHE A 2 3.53 17.71 4.84
CA PHE A 2 4.29 16.49 4.53
C PHE A 2 5.56 16.35 5.38
N SER A 3 5.97 15.10 5.59
CA SER A 3 7.20 14.73 6.31
C SER A 3 8.32 14.41 5.33
N ALA A 4 9.57 14.57 5.77
CA ALA A 4 10.74 14.28 4.94
C ALA A 4 11.01 12.77 4.79
N ASP A 5 10.61 11.97 5.78
CA ASP A 5 10.78 10.53 5.78
C ASP A 5 9.70 9.80 6.61
N TYR A 6 9.73 8.47 6.57
CA TYR A 6 8.86 7.60 7.35
C TYR A 6 8.92 7.86 8.87
N GLY A 7 10.13 8.02 9.42
CA GLY A 7 10.33 8.22 10.86
C GLY A 7 9.67 9.51 11.35
N GLU A 8 9.81 10.59 10.59
CA GLU A 8 9.11 11.84 10.86
C GLU A 8 7.58 11.70 10.70
N ALA A 9 7.11 11.04 9.63
CA ALA A 9 5.70 10.77 9.40
C ALA A 9 5.06 10.02 10.56
N ARG A 10 5.67 8.91 10.99
CA ARG A 10 5.23 8.11 12.14
C ARG A 10 5.23 8.92 13.43
N ARG A 11 6.30 9.65 13.72
CA ARG A 11 6.39 10.48 14.93
C ARG A 11 5.26 11.52 14.99
N ARG A 12 5.00 12.22 13.88
CA ARG A 12 3.92 13.22 13.80
C ARG A 12 2.54 12.60 13.98
N PHE A 13 2.27 11.47 13.33
CA PHE A 13 1.02 10.73 13.51
C PHE A 13 0.78 10.31 14.97
N LEU A 14 1.79 9.69 15.60
CA LEU A 14 1.70 9.26 17.00
C LEU A 14 1.53 10.45 17.96
N GLU A 15 2.21 11.57 17.70
CA GLU A 15 2.06 12.79 18.47
C GLU A 15 0.64 13.39 18.34
N ALA A 16 0.07 13.41 17.14
CA ALA A 16 -1.29 13.85 16.89
C ALA A 16 -2.31 12.97 17.63
N CYS A 17 -2.14 11.64 17.62
CA CYS A 17 -2.98 10.71 18.38
C CYS A 17 -2.96 11.02 19.88
N ARG A 18 -1.76 11.19 20.46
CA ARG A 18 -1.60 11.51 21.88
C ARG A 18 -2.23 12.86 22.25
N LYS A 19 -2.06 13.90 21.41
CA LYS A 19 -2.69 15.21 21.61
C LYS A 19 -4.22 15.15 21.52
N ALA A 20 -4.75 14.23 20.72
CA ALA A 20 -6.18 13.95 20.65
C ALA A 20 -6.71 13.11 21.83
N GLY A 21 -5.84 12.65 22.73
CA GLY A 21 -6.21 11.76 23.84
C GLY A 21 -6.42 10.31 23.44
N ALA A 22 -6.04 9.92 22.22
CA ALA A 22 -6.16 8.56 21.73
C ALA A 22 -4.88 7.75 21.99
N THR A 23 -5.03 6.43 22.15
CA THR A 23 -3.92 5.50 22.39
C THR A 23 -3.67 4.66 21.14
N PRO A 24 -2.64 4.97 20.32
CA PRO A 24 -2.29 4.14 19.18
C PRO A 24 -1.67 2.81 19.64
N VAL A 25 -1.93 1.76 18.88
CA VAL A 25 -1.34 0.42 19.05
C VAL A 25 -0.36 0.17 17.91
N SER A 26 0.88 -0.17 18.24
CA SER A 26 1.94 -0.45 17.27
C SER A 26 2.03 -1.95 16.98
N HIS A 27 2.19 -2.28 15.70
CA HIS A 27 2.45 -3.62 15.19
C HIS A 27 3.80 -3.61 14.50
N ASP A 28 4.81 -4.15 15.16
CA ASP A 28 6.18 -4.14 14.65
C ASP A 28 6.28 -4.96 13.35
N HIS A 29 6.99 -4.38 12.39
CA HIS A 29 7.35 -5.03 11.15
C HIS A 29 8.68 -5.76 11.35
N PRO A 30 8.86 -6.98 10.78
CA PRO A 30 10.07 -7.78 11.01
C PRO A 30 11.34 -7.12 10.44
N ASP A 31 11.22 -6.42 9.32
CA ASP A 31 12.35 -5.74 8.67
C ASP A 31 12.62 -4.35 9.25
N LEU A 32 13.87 -3.91 9.08
CA LEU A 32 14.34 -2.59 9.46
C LEU A 32 14.25 -1.57 8.32
N GLY A 33 14.19 -0.30 8.68
CA GLY A 33 14.30 0.81 7.76
C GLY A 33 15.72 1.01 7.22
N PRO A 34 15.89 1.94 6.26
CA PRO A 34 17.17 2.20 5.61
C PRO A 34 18.26 2.73 6.57
N ARG A 35 17.91 3.16 7.79
CA ARG A 35 18.85 3.60 8.84
C ARG A 35 18.89 2.62 10.02
N GLY A 36 18.33 1.43 9.86
CA GLY A 36 18.22 0.42 10.92
C GLY A 36 17.13 0.73 11.95
N GLU A 37 16.23 1.67 11.68
CA GLU A 37 15.09 1.97 12.56
C GLU A 37 14.04 0.85 12.54
N THR A 38 13.31 0.71 13.65
CA THR A 38 12.15 -0.17 13.68
C THR A 38 11.02 0.40 12.83
N LEU A 39 10.43 -0.49 12.04
CA LEU A 39 9.26 -0.20 11.23
C LEU A 39 8.03 -0.78 11.92
N ALA A 40 6.89 -0.12 11.76
CA ALA A 40 5.63 -0.59 12.32
C ALA A 40 4.43 -0.07 11.54
N THR A 41 3.36 -0.84 11.61
CA THR A 41 1.99 -0.39 11.34
C THR A 41 1.36 0.00 12.67
N ASP A 42 1.02 1.27 12.83
CA ASP A 42 0.29 1.81 13.97
C ASP A 42 -1.21 1.90 13.64
N SER A 43 -2.06 1.58 14.61
CA SER A 43 -3.53 1.73 14.48
C SER A 43 -4.11 2.54 15.63
N VAL A 44 -5.15 3.33 15.38
CA VAL A 44 -5.88 4.07 16.42
C VAL A 44 -7.37 4.05 16.15
N TRP A 45 -8.17 3.95 17.22
CA TRP A 45 -9.63 3.94 17.18
C TRP A 45 -10.20 5.26 17.72
N PHE A 46 -11.18 5.82 17.02
CA PHE A 46 -11.97 6.97 17.48
C PHE A 46 -13.45 6.63 17.42
N GLY A 47 -14.21 6.97 18.47
CA GLY A 47 -15.65 6.67 18.59
C GLY A 47 -15.94 5.53 19.57
N PRO A 48 -17.21 5.15 19.75
CA PRO A 48 -17.61 4.03 20.61
C PRO A 48 -16.99 2.70 20.14
N GLU A 49 -16.63 1.81 21.08
CA GLU A 49 -16.10 0.48 20.73
C GLU A 49 -17.17 -0.44 20.14
N ASP A 50 -18.44 -0.17 20.44
CA ASP A 50 -19.63 -0.90 20.00
C ASP A 50 -20.40 -0.21 18.86
N ALA A 51 -19.75 0.76 18.18
CA ALA A 51 -20.35 1.49 17.07
C ALA A 51 -20.84 0.55 15.96
N ALA A 52 -22.07 0.76 15.48
CA ALA A 52 -22.66 -0.05 14.42
C ALA A 52 -22.02 0.18 13.04
N THR A 53 -21.41 1.35 12.82
CA THR A 53 -20.75 1.70 11.56
C THR A 53 -19.30 2.10 11.80
N VAL A 54 -18.38 1.50 11.06
CA VAL A 54 -16.94 1.77 11.20
C VAL A 54 -16.34 2.16 9.87
N LEU A 55 -15.72 3.33 9.82
CA LEU A 55 -14.90 3.76 8.70
C LEU A 55 -13.46 3.30 8.93
N VAL A 56 -12.91 2.51 8.00
CA VAL A 56 -11.50 2.11 8.05
C VAL A 56 -10.69 3.02 7.12
N LEU A 57 -9.75 3.77 7.69
CA LEU A 57 -8.84 4.66 6.95
C LEU A 57 -7.44 4.07 6.92
N ILE A 58 -7.01 3.63 5.75
CA ILE A 58 -5.69 3.02 5.55
C ILE A 58 -4.81 3.96 4.73
N SER A 59 -3.56 4.12 5.15
CA SER A 59 -2.53 4.80 4.36
C SER A 59 -1.36 3.87 4.04
N ALA A 60 -0.59 4.29 3.03
CA ALA A 60 0.61 3.60 2.58
C ALA A 60 0.37 2.13 2.20
N THR A 61 -0.72 1.81 1.47
CA THR A 61 -0.83 0.51 0.79
C THR A 61 0.32 0.37 -0.21
N HIS A 62 0.50 1.40 -1.04
CA HIS A 62 1.78 1.64 -1.69
C HIS A 62 2.65 2.48 -0.75
N GLY A 63 3.83 1.97 -0.42
CA GLY A 63 4.66 2.56 0.62
C GLY A 63 5.01 4.03 0.35
N VAL A 64 5.52 4.34 -0.85
CA VAL A 64 5.92 5.70 -1.25
C VAL A 64 4.76 6.71 -1.24
N GLU A 65 3.51 6.26 -1.39
CA GLU A 65 2.32 7.12 -1.30
C GLU A 65 1.96 7.44 0.16
N GLY A 66 2.65 6.82 1.12
CA GLY A 66 2.51 7.02 2.55
C GLY A 66 2.72 8.46 3.00
N PHE A 67 3.55 9.26 2.31
CA PHE A 67 3.72 10.68 2.65
C PHE A 67 2.40 11.43 2.58
N CYS A 68 1.62 11.19 1.52
CA CYS A 68 0.34 11.84 1.31
C CYS A 68 -0.71 11.32 2.29
N GLY A 69 -0.87 10.00 2.37
CA GLY A 69 -1.84 9.38 3.27
C GLY A 69 -1.58 9.69 4.74
N SER A 70 -0.32 9.65 5.17
CA SER A 70 0.08 10.02 6.53
C SER A 70 -0.23 11.47 6.85
N ALA A 71 0.05 12.39 5.92
CA ALA A 71 -0.22 13.81 6.11
C ALA A 71 -1.72 14.06 6.25
N ALA A 72 -2.54 13.44 5.40
CA ALA A 72 -4.00 13.55 5.46
C ALA A 72 -4.59 13.00 6.77
N GLN A 73 -4.17 11.80 7.18
CA GLN A 73 -4.59 11.19 8.45
C GLN A 73 -4.20 12.06 9.65
N THR A 74 -2.95 12.55 9.67
CA THR A 74 -2.45 13.41 10.75
C THR A 74 -3.24 14.72 10.82
N ALA A 75 -3.46 15.38 9.68
CA ALA A 75 -4.22 16.63 9.62
C ALA A 75 -5.69 16.46 10.04
N TRP A 76 -6.31 15.33 9.70
CA TRP A 76 -7.67 15.01 10.16
C TRP A 76 -7.74 14.85 11.69
N ILE A 77 -6.74 14.18 12.29
CA ILE A 77 -6.65 14.04 13.76
C ILE A 77 -6.42 15.40 14.43
N GLU A 78 -5.46 16.17 13.93
CA GLU A 78 -5.08 17.48 14.49
C GLU A 78 -6.21 18.51 14.39
N SER A 79 -7.00 18.48 13.32
CA SER A 79 -8.18 19.33 13.17
C SER A 79 -9.36 18.92 14.06
N GLY A 80 -9.25 17.78 14.75
CA GLY A 80 -10.33 17.23 15.58
C GLY A 80 -11.48 16.64 14.76
N GLY A 81 -11.22 16.19 13.52
CA GLY A 81 -12.26 15.64 12.63
C GLY A 81 -13.02 14.46 13.24
N TRP A 82 -12.37 13.69 14.12
CA TRP A 82 -12.99 12.61 14.90
C TRP A 82 -14.07 13.09 15.89
N LYS A 83 -14.11 14.37 16.27
CA LYS A 83 -15.14 14.93 17.15
C LYS A 83 -16.49 15.12 16.45
N ALA A 84 -16.49 15.10 15.12
CA ALA A 84 -17.69 15.26 14.31
C ALA A 84 -18.35 13.91 13.95
N LEU A 85 -17.87 12.80 14.52
CA LEU A 85 -18.46 11.49 14.28
C LEU A 85 -19.90 11.42 14.81
N PRO A 86 -20.83 10.81 14.05
CA PRO A 86 -22.14 10.45 14.58
C PRO A 86 -22.03 9.60 15.86
N PRO A 87 -23.03 9.62 16.76
CA PRO A 87 -22.96 8.89 18.02
C PRO A 87 -22.76 7.38 17.91
N ASP A 88 -23.10 6.78 16.77
CA ASP A 88 -23.02 5.33 16.50
C ASP A 88 -22.01 5.01 15.37
N ALA A 89 -20.99 5.86 15.22
CA ALA A 89 -19.95 5.70 14.22
C ALA A 89 -18.56 5.74 14.86
N ALA A 90 -17.68 4.89 14.36
CA ALA A 90 -16.27 4.88 14.72
C ALA A 90 -15.35 4.96 13.49
N VAL A 91 -14.09 5.28 13.73
CA VAL A 91 -13.03 5.29 12.73
C VAL A 91 -11.84 4.50 13.23
N LEU A 92 -11.44 3.47 12.48
CA LEU A 92 -10.16 2.79 12.63
C LEU A 92 -9.17 3.41 11.64
N VAL A 93 -8.14 4.09 12.14
CA VAL A 93 -7.06 4.63 11.32
C VAL A 93 -5.85 3.71 11.39
N ILE A 94 -5.34 3.29 10.23
CA ILE A 94 -4.16 2.44 10.06
C ILE A 94 -3.06 3.27 9.36
N HIS A 95 -1.97 3.52 10.09
CA HIS A 95 -0.80 4.30 9.70
C HIS A 95 0.48 3.51 10.03
N ALA A 96 1.24 2.98 9.10
CA ALA A 96 1.02 2.85 7.68
C ALA A 96 1.05 1.35 7.34
N LEU A 97 0.26 0.91 6.36
CA LEU A 97 0.08 -0.52 6.09
C LEU A 97 1.36 -1.19 5.54
N ASN A 98 2.08 -0.52 4.65
CA ASN A 98 3.38 -0.96 4.13
C ASN A 98 4.50 -0.03 4.66
N PRO A 99 4.91 -0.19 5.93
CA PRO A 99 5.93 0.68 6.52
C PRO A 99 7.31 0.42 5.88
N PHE A 100 7.57 -0.78 5.37
CA PHE A 100 8.77 -1.09 4.58
C PHE A 100 8.84 -0.21 3.33
N GLY A 101 7.84 -0.29 2.46
CA GLY A 101 7.83 0.48 1.23
C GLY A 101 7.87 1.98 1.51
N PHE A 102 7.23 2.43 2.58
CA PHE A 102 7.25 3.84 2.96
C PHE A 102 8.66 4.30 3.37
N ALA A 103 9.35 3.54 4.22
CA ALA A 103 10.72 3.87 4.63
C ALA A 103 11.73 3.77 3.48
N TRP A 104 11.57 2.79 2.59
CA TRP A 104 12.48 2.53 1.47
C TRP A 104 12.11 3.27 0.17
N LEU A 105 11.11 4.16 0.21
CA LEU A 105 10.60 4.91 -0.96
C LEU A 105 10.15 4.02 -2.11
N ARG A 106 9.54 2.87 -1.78
CA ARG A 106 9.04 1.88 -2.75
C ARG A 106 7.52 1.83 -2.73
N ARG A 107 6.95 1.54 -3.90
CA ARG A 107 5.54 1.17 -4.02
C ARG A 107 5.24 -0.13 -3.26
N VAL A 108 6.11 -1.12 -3.44
CA VAL A 108 5.94 -2.51 -3.02
C VAL A 108 6.39 -2.78 -1.58
N THR A 109 6.05 -3.97 -1.05
CA THR A 109 6.54 -4.47 0.25
C THR A 109 8.01 -4.92 0.17
N GLY A 110 8.57 -5.43 1.28
CA GLY A 110 9.95 -5.94 1.34
C GLY A 110 10.20 -7.10 0.38
N GLU A 111 9.18 -7.89 0.13
CA GLU A 111 9.19 -9.05 -0.77
C GLU A 111 8.97 -8.68 -2.24
N GLY A 112 8.91 -7.39 -2.58
CA GLY A 112 8.65 -6.93 -3.95
C GLY A 112 7.18 -6.97 -4.37
N VAL A 113 6.26 -7.22 -3.44
CA VAL A 113 4.83 -7.39 -3.73
C VAL A 113 4.09 -6.05 -3.81
N ASP A 114 3.32 -5.84 -4.87
CA ASP A 114 2.29 -4.81 -4.92
C ASP A 114 1.11 -5.25 -4.04
N LEU A 115 1.01 -4.59 -2.87
CA LEU A 115 0.03 -4.95 -1.86
C LEU A 115 -1.42 -4.79 -2.36
N ASN A 116 -1.67 -3.91 -3.32
CA ASN A 116 -2.98 -3.71 -3.94
C ASN A 116 -3.32 -4.81 -4.98
N ARG A 117 -2.48 -5.84 -5.11
CA ARG A 117 -2.77 -7.09 -5.83
C ARG A 117 -2.76 -8.30 -4.90
N ASN A 118 -2.29 -8.17 -3.66
CA ASN A 118 -2.08 -9.32 -2.76
C ASN A 118 -3.37 -9.84 -2.10
N PHE A 119 -4.50 -9.14 -2.18
CA PHE A 119 -5.78 -9.53 -1.56
C PHE A 119 -6.61 -10.46 -2.47
N ILE A 120 -6.02 -11.59 -2.85
CA ILE A 120 -6.68 -12.67 -3.59
C ILE A 120 -6.74 -13.96 -2.77
N ASP A 121 -7.47 -14.96 -3.27
CA ASP A 121 -7.44 -16.31 -2.74
C ASP A 121 -6.23 -17.08 -3.30
N PHE A 122 -5.20 -17.25 -2.47
CA PHE A 122 -4.00 -18.01 -2.80
C PHE A 122 -4.19 -19.54 -2.75
N THR A 123 -5.34 -20.03 -2.26
CA THR A 123 -5.66 -21.46 -2.27
C THR A 123 -6.25 -21.92 -3.60
N GLY A 124 -6.75 -20.98 -4.41
CA GLY A 124 -7.28 -21.20 -5.75
C GLY A 124 -6.27 -20.95 -6.87
N ALA A 125 -6.77 -20.94 -8.11
CA ALA A 125 -5.98 -20.55 -9.27
C ALA A 125 -5.68 -19.04 -9.24
N LEU A 126 -4.42 -18.68 -9.43
CA LEU A 126 -4.01 -17.27 -9.44
C LEU A 126 -4.53 -16.56 -10.71
N PRO A 127 -4.89 -15.26 -10.61
CA PRO A 127 -5.26 -14.48 -11.78
C PRO A 127 -4.14 -14.46 -12.83
N THR A 128 -4.50 -14.67 -14.09
CA THR A 128 -3.56 -14.61 -15.22
C THR A 128 -3.63 -13.25 -15.91
N ASN A 129 -2.48 -12.74 -16.34
CA ASN A 129 -2.40 -11.54 -17.17
C ASN A 129 -1.57 -11.84 -18.43
N PRO A 130 -2.20 -12.38 -19.50
CA PRO A 130 -1.48 -12.73 -20.72
C PRO A 130 -0.89 -11.51 -21.43
N GLY A 131 -1.55 -10.34 -21.32
CA GLY A 131 -1.03 -9.09 -21.85
C GLY A 131 0.26 -8.67 -21.15
N TYR A 132 0.31 -8.77 -19.81
CA TYR A 132 1.58 -8.56 -19.09
C TYR A 132 2.66 -9.53 -19.57
N ALA A 133 2.33 -10.82 -19.75
CA ALA A 133 3.29 -11.81 -20.18
C ALA A 133 3.86 -11.53 -21.59
N GLU A 134 3.04 -10.97 -22.50
CA GLU A 134 3.52 -10.52 -23.82
C GLU A 134 4.45 -9.30 -23.72
N LEU A 135 4.18 -8.39 -22.77
CA LEU A 135 4.89 -7.10 -22.65
C LEU A 135 5.99 -7.08 -21.58
N ALA A 136 6.26 -8.19 -20.89
CA ALA A 136 7.11 -8.21 -19.70
C ALA A 136 8.52 -7.65 -19.98
N ASP A 137 9.15 -8.12 -21.06
CA ASP A 137 10.51 -7.70 -21.48
C ASP A 137 10.52 -6.26 -22.06
N ASP A 138 9.36 -5.73 -22.43
CA ASP A 138 9.22 -4.35 -22.91
C ASP A 138 8.97 -3.38 -21.76
N LEU A 139 8.31 -3.84 -20.69
CA LEU A 139 8.08 -3.09 -19.46
C LEU A 139 9.33 -3.04 -18.58
N LEU A 140 10.12 -4.12 -18.56
CA LEU A 140 11.42 -4.20 -17.90
C LEU A 140 12.47 -4.74 -18.88
N PRO A 141 12.99 -3.89 -19.79
CA PRO A 141 14.03 -4.32 -20.70
C PRO A 141 15.36 -4.58 -19.97
N ASP A 142 16.09 -5.62 -20.39
CA ASP A 142 17.39 -6.02 -19.84
C ASP A 142 18.49 -4.96 -20.01
N ALA A 143 18.31 -4.03 -20.94
CA ALA A 143 19.21 -2.92 -21.19
C ALA A 143 18.46 -1.58 -21.28
N LEU A 144 19.09 -0.54 -20.74
CA LEU A 144 18.54 0.83 -20.71
C LEU A 144 19.22 1.75 -21.72
N ASP A 145 19.86 1.19 -22.75
CA ASP A 145 20.41 1.99 -23.84
C ASP A 145 19.30 2.55 -24.74
N PRO A 146 19.52 3.69 -25.42
CA PRO A 146 18.47 4.34 -26.20
C PRO A 146 17.83 3.48 -27.29
N GLN A 147 18.56 2.52 -27.87
CA GLN A 147 18.02 1.67 -28.93
C GLN A 147 17.06 0.62 -28.35
N THR A 148 17.44 0.00 -27.23
CA THR A 148 16.58 -0.97 -26.54
C THR A 148 15.30 -0.30 -26.04
N LEU A 149 15.41 0.87 -25.41
CA LEU A 149 14.24 1.62 -24.92
C LEU A 149 13.30 2.04 -26.07
N ALA A 150 13.84 2.55 -27.17
CA ALA A 150 13.02 2.92 -28.33
C ALA A 150 12.29 1.71 -28.95
N ALA A 151 12.94 0.54 -28.95
CA ALA A 151 12.32 -0.69 -29.45
C ALA A 151 11.22 -1.19 -28.50
N ALA A 152 11.42 -1.11 -27.19
CA ALA A 152 10.42 -1.44 -26.18
C ALA A 152 9.20 -0.50 -26.29
N ASP A 153 9.43 0.82 -26.33
CA ASP A 153 8.37 1.82 -26.50
C ASP A 153 7.54 1.58 -27.77
N ALA A 154 8.19 1.24 -28.89
CA ALA A 154 7.51 0.92 -30.13
C ALA A 154 6.64 -0.34 -30.01
N ARG A 155 7.07 -1.36 -29.27
CA ARG A 155 6.29 -2.59 -29.03
C ARG A 155 5.12 -2.36 -28.08
N LEU A 156 5.30 -1.57 -27.03
CA LEU A 156 4.22 -1.14 -26.13
C LEU A 156 3.15 -0.35 -26.91
N ALA A 157 3.58 0.61 -27.74
CA ALA A 157 2.67 1.39 -28.58
C ALA A 157 1.92 0.51 -29.61
N ALA A 158 2.62 -0.43 -30.24
CA ALA A 158 2.00 -1.37 -31.17
C ALA A 158 0.97 -2.29 -30.48
N TYR A 159 1.24 -2.72 -29.24
CA TYR A 159 0.26 -3.46 -28.46
C TYR A 159 -0.99 -2.62 -28.19
N ALA A 160 -0.82 -1.37 -27.73
CA ALA A 160 -1.93 -0.45 -27.51
C ALA A 160 -2.75 -0.18 -28.77
N GLU A 161 -2.10 -0.01 -29.93
CA GLU A 161 -2.79 0.16 -31.22
C GLU A 161 -3.59 -1.08 -31.63
N ARG A 162 -3.03 -2.28 -31.44
CA ARG A 162 -3.67 -3.56 -31.81
C ARG A 162 -4.83 -3.94 -30.89
N HIS A 163 -4.68 -3.72 -29.58
CA HIS A 163 -5.60 -4.24 -28.56
C HIS A 163 -6.49 -3.16 -27.91
N GLY A 164 -6.15 -1.89 -28.11
CA GLY A 164 -6.81 -0.73 -27.52
C GLY A 164 -6.27 -0.37 -26.12
N GLU A 165 -6.45 0.90 -25.74
CA GLU A 165 -5.96 1.49 -24.48
C GLU A 165 -6.40 0.71 -23.24
N THR A 166 -7.67 0.27 -23.19
CA THR A 166 -8.17 -0.50 -22.04
C THR A 166 -7.43 -1.84 -21.87
N ALA A 167 -7.15 -2.54 -22.97
CA ALA A 167 -6.43 -3.81 -22.91
C ALA A 167 -4.96 -3.60 -22.54
N TYR A 168 -4.36 -2.50 -23.00
CA TYR A 168 -3.01 -2.08 -22.59
C TYR A 168 -2.95 -1.74 -21.10
N GLU A 169 -3.91 -0.98 -20.57
CA GLU A 169 -3.92 -0.63 -19.15
C GLU A 169 -4.13 -1.86 -18.25
N ILE A 170 -4.97 -2.81 -18.67
CA ILE A 170 -5.09 -4.12 -17.98
C ILE A 170 -3.78 -4.89 -18.05
N ALA A 171 -3.14 -4.95 -19.23
CA ALA A 171 -1.87 -5.65 -19.40
C ALA A 171 -0.79 -5.10 -18.47
N VAL A 172 -0.62 -3.78 -18.43
CA VAL A 172 0.44 -3.14 -17.64
C VAL A 172 0.10 -3.11 -16.16
N SER A 173 -1.10 -2.66 -15.78
CA SER A 173 -1.44 -2.34 -14.38
C SER A 173 -2.32 -3.36 -13.68
N GLY A 174 -2.92 -4.32 -14.40
CA GLY A 174 -3.88 -5.28 -13.85
C GLY A 174 -3.31 -6.22 -12.78
N GLY A 175 -1.98 -6.27 -12.64
CA GLY A 175 -1.28 -7.18 -11.76
C GLY A 175 -0.98 -8.51 -12.43
N GLN A 176 -0.02 -9.23 -11.85
CA GLN A 176 0.47 -10.50 -12.37
C GLN A 176 1.14 -11.30 -11.26
N TYR A 177 1.31 -12.61 -11.46
CA TYR A 177 1.81 -13.55 -10.45
C TYR A 177 2.88 -14.51 -11.00
N THR A 178 3.47 -14.20 -12.14
CA THR A 178 4.42 -15.07 -12.86
C THR A 178 5.83 -14.47 -12.97
N HIS A 179 5.98 -13.17 -12.77
CA HIS A 179 7.24 -12.42 -12.85
C HIS A 179 7.54 -11.75 -11.51
N PRO A 180 8.25 -12.41 -10.58
CA PRO A 180 8.47 -11.89 -9.23
C PRO A 180 9.23 -10.55 -9.20
N ASP A 181 10.09 -10.31 -10.20
CA ASP A 181 10.84 -9.06 -10.35
C ASP A 181 10.11 -8.02 -11.23
N GLY A 182 8.92 -8.36 -11.73
CA GLY A 182 8.13 -7.53 -12.63
C GLY A 182 7.25 -6.50 -11.94
N LEU A 183 6.70 -5.56 -12.72
CA LEU A 183 5.72 -4.59 -12.22
C LEU A 183 4.45 -5.30 -11.73
N PHE A 184 3.82 -4.70 -10.72
CA PHE A 184 2.53 -5.11 -10.16
C PHE A 184 2.45 -6.60 -9.77
N TYR A 185 3.57 -7.18 -9.35
CA TYR A 185 3.63 -8.55 -8.86
C TYR A 185 2.79 -8.71 -7.58
N GLY A 186 1.82 -9.63 -7.58
CA GLY A 186 0.89 -9.81 -6.46
C GLY A 186 1.38 -10.76 -5.36
N GLY A 187 2.57 -11.34 -5.50
CA GLY A 187 3.16 -12.26 -4.51
C GLY A 187 2.76 -13.72 -4.72
N ALA A 188 3.38 -14.61 -3.94
CA ALA A 188 3.09 -16.05 -3.94
C ALA A 188 2.23 -16.50 -2.73
N GLY A 189 1.81 -15.54 -1.90
CA GLY A 189 1.03 -15.78 -0.69
C GLY A 189 0.71 -14.47 0.04
N PRO A 190 -0.06 -14.51 1.13
CA PRO A 190 -0.32 -13.34 1.96
C PRO A 190 0.97 -12.75 2.53
N THR A 191 1.19 -11.45 2.33
CA THR A 191 2.33 -10.72 2.90
C THR A 191 2.13 -10.42 4.39
N PRO A 192 3.18 -10.14 5.18
CA PRO A 192 3.05 -9.67 6.56
C PRO A 192 2.18 -8.41 6.68
N ALA A 193 2.25 -7.50 5.69
CA ALA A 193 1.39 -6.31 5.66
C ALA A 193 -0.10 -6.67 5.53
N ARG A 194 -0.44 -7.63 4.65
CA ARG A 194 -1.81 -8.16 4.55
C ARG A 194 -2.25 -8.82 5.86
N LEU A 195 -1.42 -9.65 6.46
CA LEU A 195 -1.74 -10.32 7.73
C LEU A 195 -1.93 -9.33 8.88
N ALA A 196 -1.17 -8.22 8.89
CA ALA A 196 -1.33 -7.17 9.89
C ALA A 196 -2.71 -6.51 9.82
N VAL A 197 -3.21 -6.18 8.62
CA VAL A 197 -4.56 -5.61 8.49
C VAL A 197 -5.65 -6.65 8.74
N GLU A 198 -5.50 -7.90 8.27
CA GLU A 198 -6.46 -8.97 8.59
C GLU A 198 -6.56 -9.19 10.11
N GLY A 199 -5.44 -9.15 10.83
CA GLY A 199 -5.42 -9.22 12.29
C GLY A 199 -6.11 -8.03 12.98
N LEU A 200 -5.98 -6.82 12.43
CA LEU A 200 -6.69 -5.63 12.92
C LEU A 200 -8.19 -5.72 12.71
N ILE A 201 -8.62 -6.10 11.50
CA ILE A 201 -10.03 -6.33 11.17
C ILE A 201 -10.64 -7.39 12.09
N HIS A 202 -9.94 -8.52 12.28
CA HIS A 202 -10.39 -9.57 13.19
C HIS A 202 -10.50 -9.10 14.65
N ARG A 203 -9.49 -8.36 15.15
CA ARG A 203 -9.48 -7.80 16.51
C ARG A 203 -10.68 -6.89 16.76
N HIS A 204 -11.02 -6.06 15.79
CA HIS A 204 -12.14 -5.11 15.88
C HIS A 204 -13.48 -5.70 15.42
N ARG A 205 -13.53 -6.99 15.05
CA ARG A 205 -14.74 -7.70 14.60
C ARG A 205 -15.43 -7.00 13.41
N LEU A 206 -14.62 -6.49 12.48
CA LEU A 206 -15.06 -5.83 11.25
C LEU A 206 -15.22 -6.83 10.10
#